data_AF-A0A6B3EUW8-F1
#
_entry.id   AF-A0A6B3EUW8-F1
#
_cell.length_a   1.000
_cell.length_b   1.000
_cell.length_c   1.000
_cell.angle_alpha   90.00
_cell.angle_beta   90.00
_cell.angle_gamma   90.00
#
_symmetry.space_group_name_H-M   'P 1'
#
loop_
_entity.id
_entity.type
_entity.pdbx_description
1 polymer ?
#
loop_
_entity_poly.entity_id
_entity_poly.type
_entity_poly.pdbx_seq_one_letter_code
_entity_poly.pdbx_strand_id
1 'polypeptide(L)'
;VPDSWDVIDLAFGEPTSVTSGDIRFSLCPASECPGVETAAEFKAAIKAKQAAGKKVLISIGGQNGQVQLTTTAARDTFVSSVSKIIDEYGLDGLDIDFEGHSL
;
A
#
# COMPACT_ATOMS: atom_id res chain seq x y z
N VAL A 1 -10.86 7.08 -9.85
CA VAL A 1 -9.88 6.84 -10.94
C VAL A 1 -10.58 6.71 -12.28
N PRO A 2 -10.22 7.55 -13.29
CA PRO A 2 -10.74 7.50 -14.65
C PRO A 2 -10.51 6.16 -15.37
N ASP A 3 -11.27 5.91 -16.44
CA ASP A 3 -11.23 4.62 -17.14
C ASP A 3 -9.96 4.39 -17.95
N SER A 4 -9.25 5.46 -18.34
CA SER A 4 -8.00 5.41 -19.10
C SER A 4 -6.80 4.81 -18.36
N TRP A 5 -6.93 4.51 -17.06
CA TRP A 5 -5.86 3.93 -16.25
C TRP A 5 -6.08 2.45 -16.02
N ASP A 6 -5.13 1.61 -16.45
CA ASP A 6 -5.22 0.16 -16.30
C ASP A 6 -4.71 -0.34 -14.93
N VAL A 7 -3.78 0.41 -14.33
CA VAL A 7 -3.13 0.10 -13.06
C VAL A 7 -3.34 1.25 -12.08
N ILE A 8 -3.64 0.92 -10.83
CA ILE A 8 -3.90 1.85 -9.74
C ILE A 8 -2.98 1.48 -8.58
N ASP A 9 -2.04 2.37 -8.27
CA ASP A 9 -1.15 2.21 -7.11
C ASP A 9 -1.68 2.99 -5.92
N LEU A 10 -1.95 2.29 -4.82
CA LEU A 10 -2.36 2.89 -3.55
C LEU A 10 -1.13 3.48 -2.85
N ALA A 11 -1.09 4.80 -2.78
CA ALA A 11 0.02 5.56 -2.20
C ALA A 11 -0.33 6.03 -0.78
N PHE A 12 0.37 5.62 0.28
CA PHE A 12 1.45 4.62 0.34
C PHE A 12 1.29 3.71 1.57
N GLY A 13 1.87 2.51 1.51
CA GLY A 13 2.22 1.77 2.71
C GLY A 13 3.55 2.29 3.26
N GLU A 14 3.63 2.53 4.56
CA GLU A 14 4.76 3.20 5.21
C GLU A 14 5.40 2.32 6.28
N PRO A 15 6.74 2.36 6.44
CA PRO A 15 7.42 1.64 7.50
C PRO A 15 7.22 2.31 8.86
N THR A 16 7.10 1.52 9.92
CA THR A 16 7.03 2.06 11.30
C THR A 16 8.35 2.67 11.78
N SER A 17 9.45 2.19 11.21
CA SER A 17 10.78 2.80 11.27
C SER A 17 11.60 2.30 10.07
N VAL A 18 12.61 3.06 9.69
CA VAL A 18 13.47 2.79 8.52
C VAL A 18 13.96 1.34 8.45
N THR A 19 14.32 0.74 9.58
CA THR A 19 14.92 -0.61 9.65
C THR A 19 13.97 -1.71 10.10
N SER A 20 12.72 -1.38 10.43
CA SER A 20 11.76 -2.34 11.00
C SER A 20 11.37 -3.44 10.01
N GLY A 21 11.24 -3.09 8.74
CA GLY A 21 10.50 -3.88 7.77
C GLY A 21 8.99 -3.98 8.05
N ASP A 22 8.46 -3.40 9.14
CA ASP A 22 7.02 -3.44 9.44
C ASP A 22 6.31 -2.33 8.67
N ILE A 23 5.61 -2.71 7.60
CA ILE A 23 4.85 -1.81 6.74
C ILE A 23 3.40 -1.74 7.21
N ARG A 24 2.86 -0.52 7.30
CA ARG A 24 1.46 -0.26 7.64
C ARG A 24 0.79 0.58 6.57
N PHE A 25 -0.48 0.29 6.34
CA PHE A 25 -1.33 1.06 5.44
C PHE A 25 -2.59 1.47 6.19
N SER A 26 -2.88 2.76 6.20
CA SER A 26 -4.08 3.33 6.81
C SER A 26 -4.78 4.21 5.78
N LEU A 27 -6.11 4.13 5.73
CA LEU A 27 -6.88 5.07 4.94
C LEU A 27 -6.78 6.47 5.56
N CYS A 28 -6.85 7.49 4.71
CA CYS A 28 -6.88 8.87 5.19
C CYS A 28 -8.03 9.05 6.20
N PRO A 29 -7.78 9.62 7.38
CA PRO A 29 -8.83 9.82 8.37
C PRO A 29 -9.83 10.87 7.87
N ALA A 30 -11.11 10.71 8.20
CA ALA A 30 -12.16 11.64 7.79
C ALA A 30 -11.96 13.09 8.28
N SER A 31 -11.17 13.27 9.34
CA SER A 31 -10.76 14.59 9.84
C SER A 31 -9.83 15.33 8.88
N GLU A 32 -9.07 14.61 8.05
CA GLU A 32 -8.12 15.17 7.08
C GLU A 32 -8.66 15.10 5.65
N CYS A 33 -9.44 14.05 5.34
CA CYS A 33 -10.08 13.84 4.05
C CYS A 33 -11.61 13.82 4.17
N PRO A 34 -12.29 14.97 4.05
CA PRO A 34 -13.74 15.02 4.05
C PRO A 34 -14.34 14.15 2.94
N GLY A 35 -15.29 13.28 3.30
CA GLY A 35 -15.94 12.37 2.36
C GLY A 35 -15.11 11.15 1.96
N VAL A 36 -14.04 10.84 2.69
CA VAL A 36 -13.29 9.60 2.51
C VAL A 36 -14.17 8.38 2.78
N GLU A 37 -13.97 7.34 1.98
CA GLU A 37 -14.65 6.06 2.11
C GLU A 37 -14.33 5.39 3.46
N THR A 38 -15.31 4.68 4.02
CA THR A 38 -15.04 3.73 5.10
C THR A 38 -14.18 2.58 4.58
N ALA A 39 -13.54 1.81 5.47
CA ALA A 39 -12.76 0.64 5.06
C ALA A 39 -13.59 -0.39 4.26
N ALA A 40 -14.88 -0.55 4.57
CA ALA A 40 -15.76 -1.46 3.84
C ALA A 40 -16.06 -0.95 2.42
N GLU A 41 -16.35 0.35 2.28
CA GLU A 41 -16.59 0.99 0.99
C GLU A 41 -15.32 0.96 0.13
N PHE A 42 -14.17 1.24 0.71
CA PHE A 42 -12.89 1.22 0.01
C PHE A 42 -12.56 -0.17 -0.55
N LYS A 43 -12.76 -1.24 0.25
CA LYS A 43 -12.60 -2.63 -0.24
C LYS A 43 -13.60 -2.96 -1.36
N ALA A 44 -14.83 -2.46 -1.29
CA ALA A 44 -15.81 -2.64 -2.35
C ALA A 44 -15.41 -1.89 -3.63
N ALA A 45 -14.86 -0.67 -3.49
CA ALA A 45 -14.37 0.13 -4.60
C ALA A 45 -13.19 -0.53 -5.31
N ILE A 46 -12.24 -1.12 -4.57
CA ILE A 46 -11.13 -1.92 -5.12
C ILE A 46 -11.69 -3.06 -5.99
N LYS A 47 -12.61 -3.87 -5.45
CA LYS A 47 -13.23 -4.98 -6.18
C LYS A 47 -13.97 -4.52 -7.43
N ALA A 48 -14.65 -3.37 -7.36
CA ALA A 48 -15.33 -2.80 -8.53
C ALA A 48 -14.33 -2.39 -9.62
N LYS A 49 -13.18 -1.82 -9.25
CA LYS A 49 -12.12 -1.47 -10.21
C LYS A 49 -11.49 -2.72 -10.83
N GLN A 50 -11.27 -3.77 -10.04
CA GLN A 50 -10.80 -5.06 -10.53
C GLN A 50 -11.81 -5.72 -11.48
N ALA A 51 -13.10 -5.68 -11.15
CA ALA A 51 -14.17 -6.19 -12.02
C ALA A 51 -14.25 -5.42 -13.35
N ALA A 52 -13.86 -4.14 -13.36
CA ALA A 52 -13.70 -3.34 -14.57
C ALA A 52 -12.37 -3.60 -15.32
N GLY A 53 -11.61 -4.64 -14.94
CA GLY A 53 -10.38 -5.06 -15.61
C GLY A 53 -9.10 -4.38 -15.13
N LYS A 54 -9.17 -3.52 -14.10
CA LYS A 54 -8.02 -2.78 -13.59
C LYS A 54 -7.21 -3.61 -12.60
N LYS A 55 -5.93 -3.30 -12.45
CA LYS A 55 -5.07 -3.83 -11.38
C LYS A 55 -4.95 -2.80 -10.27
N VAL A 56 -5.05 -3.25 -9.02
CA VAL A 56 -4.89 -2.39 -7.85
C VAL A 56 -3.76 -2.94 -6.97
N LEU A 57 -2.73 -2.14 -6.74
CA LEU A 57 -1.53 -2.54 -5.99
C LEU A 57 -1.33 -1.63 -4.79
N ILE A 58 -0.58 -2.09 -3.79
CA ILE A 58 -0.04 -1.20 -2.75
C ILE A 58 1.34 -0.72 -3.19
N SER A 59 1.58 0.59 -3.16
CA SER A 59 2.92 1.17 -3.38
C SER A 59 3.59 1.46 -2.05
N ILE A 60 4.86 1.07 -1.92
CA ILE A 60 5.68 1.33 -0.74
C ILE A 60 6.81 2.28 -1.14
N GLY A 61 6.82 3.47 -0.55
CA GLY A 61 7.63 4.56 -1.06
C GLY A 61 7.16 5.93 -0.61
N GLY A 62 7.41 6.94 -1.44
CA GLY A 62 7.02 8.31 -1.17
C GLY A 62 7.82 8.96 -0.05
N GLN A 63 7.39 10.16 0.33
CA GLN A 63 8.12 11.06 1.23
C GLN A 63 8.54 10.43 2.57
N ASN A 64 7.73 9.51 3.12
CA ASN A 64 8.01 8.84 4.41
C ASN A 64 8.44 7.37 4.25
N GLY A 65 8.52 6.85 3.02
CA GLY A 65 8.67 5.42 2.73
C GLY A 65 10.10 4.91 2.73
N GLN A 66 11.01 5.52 3.49
CA GLN A 66 12.40 5.04 3.51
C GLN A 66 12.48 3.65 4.17
N VAL A 67 12.92 2.65 3.41
CA VAL A 67 13.01 1.25 3.85
C VAL A 67 14.45 0.73 3.74
N GLN A 68 14.95 0.12 4.81
CA GLN A 68 16.24 -0.57 4.86
C GLN A 68 16.08 -1.99 5.43
N LEU A 69 16.19 -2.99 4.55
CA LEU A 69 16.05 -4.40 4.90
C LEU A 69 17.41 -5.09 5.04
N THR A 70 18.25 -4.59 5.96
CA THR A 70 19.64 -5.05 6.13
C THR A 70 19.78 -6.40 6.86
N THR A 71 18.68 -6.96 7.36
CA THR A 71 18.65 -8.25 8.04
C THR A 71 17.55 -9.15 7.49
N THR A 72 17.75 -10.46 7.60
CA THR A 72 16.73 -11.46 7.24
C THR A 72 15.43 -11.26 8.03
N ALA A 73 15.53 -10.90 9.31
CA ALA A 73 14.35 -10.65 10.14
C ALA A 73 13.53 -9.43 9.65
N ALA A 74 14.19 -8.34 9.27
CA ALA A 74 13.52 -7.17 8.68
C ALA A 74 12.86 -7.52 7.35
N ARG A 75 13.55 -8.27 6.47
CA ARG A 75 12.98 -8.78 5.21
C ARG A 75 11.74 -9.63 5.45
N ASP A 76 11.81 -10.58 6.38
CA ASP A 76 10.69 -11.49 6.67
C ASP A 76 9.49 -10.74 7.27
N THR A 77 9.78 -9.70 8.06
CA THR A 77 8.76 -8.77 8.59
C THR A 77 8.08 -8.01 7.45
N PHE A 78 8.85 -7.47 6.50
CA PHE A 78 8.34 -6.79 5.32
C PHE A 78 7.43 -7.67 4.47
N VAL A 79 7.88 -8.88 4.15
CA VAL A 79 7.08 -9.85 3.39
C VAL A 79 5.76 -10.15 4.13
N SER A 80 5.83 -10.37 5.44
CA SER A 80 4.65 -10.67 6.26
C SER A 80 3.66 -9.50 6.32
N SER A 81 4.14 -8.28 6.58
CA SER A 81 3.27 -7.10 6.72
C SER A 81 2.64 -6.69 5.38
N VAL A 82 3.42 -6.70 4.29
CA VAL A 82 2.90 -6.37 2.96
C VAL A 82 1.90 -7.41 2.47
N SER A 83 2.17 -8.71 2.67
CA SER A 83 1.21 -9.77 2.32
C SER A 83 -0.12 -9.60 3.06
N LYS A 84 -0.08 -9.24 4.36
CA LYS A 84 -1.30 -8.95 5.12
C LYS A 84 -2.09 -7.77 4.56
N ILE A 85 -1.42 -6.71 4.09
CA ILE A 85 -2.11 -5.56 3.46
C ILE A 85 -2.77 -6.01 2.16
N ILE A 86 -2.05 -6.78 1.33
CA ILE A 86 -2.59 -7.34 0.08
C ILE A 86 -3.83 -8.18 0.35
N ASP A 87 -3.77 -9.09 1.33
CA ASP A 87 -4.91 -9.95 1.70
C ASP A 87 -6.08 -9.15 2.28
N GLU A 88 -5.81 -8.19 3.17
CA GLU A 88 -6.83 -7.40 3.86
C GLU A 88 -7.68 -6.57 2.89
N TYR A 89 -7.04 -6.00 1.86
CA TYR A 89 -7.68 -5.14 0.87
C TYR A 89 -8.00 -5.86 -0.45
N GLY A 90 -7.54 -7.10 -0.63
CA GLY A 90 -7.74 -7.89 -1.85
C GLY A 90 -6.98 -7.34 -3.05
N LEU A 91 -5.74 -6.88 -2.86
CA LEU A 91 -4.94 -6.23 -3.89
C LEU A 91 -4.34 -7.24 -4.88
N ASP A 92 -4.04 -6.81 -6.09
CA ASP A 92 -3.42 -7.62 -7.14
C ASP A 92 -1.89 -7.77 -6.96
N GLY A 93 -1.27 -6.91 -6.15
CA GLY A 93 0.18 -6.96 -5.94
C GLY A 93 0.75 -5.77 -5.19
N LEU A 94 2.06 -5.60 -5.41
CA LEU A 94 2.93 -4.63 -4.76
C LEU A 94 3.69 -3.84 -5.84
N ASP A 95 3.76 -2.53 -5.64
CA ASP A 95 4.68 -1.64 -6.33
C ASP A 95 5.82 -1.24 -5.36
N ILE A 96 7.07 -1.32 -5.84
CA ILE A 96 8.27 -0.97 -5.08
C ILE A 96 8.76 0.38 -5.58
N ASP A 97 8.39 1.44 -4.86
CA ASP A 97 8.76 2.82 -5.15
C ASP A 97 9.71 3.36 -4.07
N PHE A 98 10.75 2.59 -3.77
CA PHE A 98 11.73 2.96 -2.74
C PHE A 98 12.54 4.18 -3.17
N GLU A 99 12.49 5.25 -2.35
CA GLU A 99 13.14 6.51 -2.64
C GLU A 99 14.37 6.79 -1.75
N GLY A 100 15.26 7.68 -2.22
CA GLY A 100 16.35 8.24 -1.43
C GLY A 100 17.43 7.23 -1.00
N HIS A 101 17.72 7.16 0.30
CA HIS A 101 18.65 6.20 0.91
C HIS A 101 17.95 4.88 1.33
N SER A 102 16.94 4.49 0.56
CA SER A 102 16.38 3.14 0.64
C SER A 102 17.36 2.17 -0.04
N LEU A 103 17.65 1.07 0.66
CA LEU A 103 18.73 0.10 0.41
C LEU A 103 20.15 0.61 0.72
#